data_AF-A0A2A6NHX3-F1
#
_entry.id   AF-A0A2A6NHX3-F1
#
_cell.length_a   1.000
_cell.length_b   1.000
_cell.length_c   1.000
_cell.angle_alpha   90.00
_cell.angle_beta   90.00
_cell.angle_gamma   90.00
#
_symmetry.space_group_name_H-M   'P 1'
#
loop_
_entity.id
_entity.type
_entity.pdbx_description
1 polymer ?
#
loop_
_entity_poly.entity_id
_entity_poly.type
_entity_poly.pdbx_seq_one_letter_code
_entity_poly.pdbx_strand_id
1 'polypeptide(L)' 'MPVKRKPIEIPPEIAREFVADMKAYHAEQDEIRQDRIAVGTRHMLLQHMPTGTKLRLSEVKELFELMR' A
#
# COMPACT_ATOMS: atom_id res chain seq x y z
N MET A 1 15.80 -29.12 -2.59
CA MET A 1 16.39 -27.84 -3.06
C MET A 1 15.71 -26.71 -2.31
N PRO A 2 16.44 -25.85 -1.56
CA PRO A 2 15.80 -24.73 -0.87
C PRO A 2 15.42 -23.66 -1.89
N VAL A 3 14.12 -23.35 -1.96
CA VAL A 3 13.60 -22.26 -2.78
C VAL A 3 14.12 -20.95 -2.19
N LYS A 4 15.13 -20.34 -2.82
CA LYS A 4 15.60 -18.99 -2.51
C LYS A 4 14.50 -18.00 -2.88
N ARG A 5 13.54 -17.79 -1.98
CA ARG A 5 12.62 -16.67 -2.08
C ARG A 5 13.45 -15.41 -1.84
N LYS A 6 13.69 -14.62 -2.89
CA LYS A 6 14.25 -13.27 -2.71
C LYS A 6 13.36 -12.55 -1.69
N PRO A 7 13.92 -11.95 -0.63
CA PRO A 7 13.12 -11.09 0.24
C PRO A 7 12.42 -10.07 -0.66
N ILE A 8 11.13 -9.81 -0.41
CA ILE A 8 10.48 -8.66 -1.01
C ILE A 8 11.16 -7.47 -0.35
N GLU A 9 12.22 -6.95 -0.97
CA GLU A 9 12.92 -5.75 -0.53
C GLU A 9 12.02 -4.56 -0.86
N ILE A 10 10.97 -4.36 -0.08
CA ILE A 10 10.24 -3.10 -0.07
C ILE A 10 11.23 -2.08 0.50
N PRO A 11 11.60 -1.02 -0.25
CA PRO A 11 12.50 -0.01 0.28
C PRO A 11 11.89 0.60 1.54
N PRO A 12 12.70 0.91 2.57
CA PRO A 12 12.20 1.48 3.82
C PRO A 12 11.49 2.83 3.61
N GLU A 13 11.79 3.52 2.51
CA GLU A 13 11.10 4.74 2.08
C GLU A 13 9.62 4.46 1.75
N ILE A 14 9.36 3.40 0.99
CA ILE A 14 7.99 2.99 0.60
C ILE A 14 7.19 2.55 1.82
N ALA A 15 7.83 1.88 2.78
CA ALA A 15 7.19 1.54 4.04
C ALA A 15 6.80 2.80 4.86
N ARG A 16 7.64 3.84 4.84
CA ARG A 16 7.35 5.11 5.52
C ARG A 16 6.23 5.88 4.83
N GLU A 17 6.25 5.94 3.50
CA GLU A 17 5.19 6.55 2.70
C GLU A 17 3.86 5.82 2.90
N PHE A 18 3.87 4.49 2.92
CA PHE A 18 2.68 3.68 3.21
C PHE A 18 2.09 4.02 4.58
N VAL A 19 2.91 4.12 5.63
CA VAL A 19 2.45 4.49 6.97
C VAL A 19 1.95 5.94 7.03
N ALA A 20 2.55 6.85 6.27
CA ALA A 20 2.10 8.24 6.17
C ALA A 20 0.72 8.33 5.49
N ASP A 21 0.54 7.65 4.35
CA ASP A 21 -0.73 7.55 3.65
C ASP A 21 -1.79 6.88 4.52
N MET A 22 -1.45 5.81 5.24
CA MET A 22 -2.36 5.15 6.17
C MET A 22 -2.87 6.10 7.25
N LYS A 23 -1.97 6.90 7.85
CA LYS A 23 -2.36 7.92 8.84
C LYS A 23 -3.23 9.01 8.21
N ALA A 24 -2.91 9.45 7.00
CA ALA A 24 -3.72 10.43 6.27
C ALA A 24 -5.12 9.88 5.95
N TYR A 25 -5.21 8.61 5.54
CA TYR A 25 -6.46 7.92 5.26
C TYR A 25 -7.37 7.85 6.50
N HIS A 26 -6.81 7.52 7.66
CA HIS A 26 -7.56 7.47 8.92
C HIS A 26 -7.92 8.84 9.49
N ALA A 27 -7.14 9.87 9.18
CA ALA A 27 -7.40 11.24 9.62
C ALA A 27 -8.43 11.97 8.73
N GLU A 28 -8.53 11.56 7.46
CA GLU A 28 -9.44 12.15 6.48
C GLU A 28 -10.87 11.65 6.68
N GLN A 29 -11.83 12.57 6.64
CA GLN A 29 -13.27 12.27 6.82
C GLN A 29 -14.02 12.26 5.49
N ASP A 30 -13.43 12.85 4.44
CA ASP A 30 -14.01 12.89 3.11
C ASP A 30 -13.66 11.63 2.31
N GLU A 31 -14.68 10.88 1.91
CA GLU A 31 -14.53 9.60 1.20
C GLU A 31 -13.79 9.76 -0.15
N ILE A 32 -13.94 10.89 -0.84
CA ILE A 32 -13.27 11.16 -2.12
C ILE A 32 -11.77 11.37 -1.88
N ARG A 33 -11.41 12.06 -0.81
CA ARG A 33 -10.00 12.27 -0.43
C ARG A 33 -9.35 10.99 0.09
N GLN A 34 -10.06 10.19 0.87
CA GLN A 34 -9.62 8.86 1.27
C GLN A 34 -9.34 7.96 0.06
N ASP A 35 -10.21 7.99 -0.95
CA ASP A 35 -10.01 7.23 -2.18
C ASP A 35 -8.75 7.68 -2.92
N ARG A 36 -8.49 8.99 -3.00
CA ARG A 36 -7.26 9.53 -3.61
C ARG A 36 -6.00 9.05 -2.90
N ILE A 37 -5.99 9.01 -1.58
CA ILE A 37 -4.86 8.50 -0.78
C ILE A 37 -4.65 7.02 -1.10
N ALA A 38 -5.71 6.20 -1.04
CA ALA A 38 -5.62 4.77 -1.34
C ALA A 38 -5.18 4.51 -2.80
N VAL A 39 -5.58 5.33 -3.77
CA VAL A 39 -5.12 5.24 -5.17
C VAL A 39 -3.64 5.56 -5.29
N GLY A 40 -3.15 6.60 -4.58
CA GLY A 40 -1.73 6.97 -4.54
C GLY A 40 -0.88 5.83 -3.98
N THR A 41 -1.25 5.32 -2.80
CA THR A 41 -0.56 4.19 -2.16
C THR A 41 -0.59 2.93 -3.04
N ARG A 42 -1.72 2.65 -3.72
CA ARG A 42 -1.82 1.54 -4.66
C ARG A 42 -0.81 1.66 -5.80
N HIS A 43 -0.70 2.85 -6.40
CA HIS A 43 0.24 3.08 -7.50
C HIS A 43 1.68 2.85 -7.04
N MET A 44 2.05 3.45 -5.90
CA MET A 44 3.36 3.27 -5.29
C MET A 44 3.66 1.78 -5.03
N LEU A 45 2.76 1.04 -4.38
CA LEU A 45 2.94 -0.39 -4.12
C LEU A 45 3.09 -1.21 -5.42
N LEU A 46 2.30 -0.89 -6.45
CA LEU A 46 2.40 -1.56 -7.75
C LEU A 46 3.73 -1.27 -8.47
N GLN A 47 4.34 -0.10 -8.29
CA GLN A 47 5.65 0.21 -8.88
C GLN A 47 6.78 -0.66 -8.28
N HIS A 48 6.64 -1.09 -7.03
CA HIS A 48 7.65 -1.90 -6.33
C HIS A 48 7.35 -3.40 -6.32
N MET A 49 6.14 -3.80 -6.69
CA MET A 49 5.76 -5.21 -6.78
C MET A 49 6.19 -5.83 -8.12
N PRO A 50 6.48 -7.13 -8.14
CA PRO A 50 6.81 -7.83 -9.38
C PRO A 50 5.67 -7.75 -10.40
N THR A 51 6.05 -7.66 -11.68
CA THR A 51 5.13 -7.53 -12.81
C THR A 51 4.11 -8.68 -12.80
N GLY A 52 2.84 -8.36 -12.53
CA GLY A 52 1.75 -9.34 -12.45
C GLY A 52 0.97 -9.30 -11.13
N THR A 53 1.44 -8.58 -10.11
CA THR A 53 0.67 -8.40 -8.88
C THR A 53 -0.56 -7.54 -9.15
N LYS A 54 -1.73 -8.12 -8.89
CA LYS A 54 -3.01 -7.43 -8.99
C LYS A 54 -3.39 -6.94 -7.59
N LEU A 55 -3.09 -5.68 -7.30
CA LEU A 55 -3.55 -5.02 -6.09
C LEU A 55 -4.83 -4.26 -6.41
N ARG A 56 -5.95 -4.55 -5.74
CA ARG A 56 -7.20 -3.78 -5.88
C ARG A 56 -7.21 -2.60 -4.91
N LEU A 57 -7.98 -1.56 -5.25
CA LEU A 57 -8.14 -0.41 -4.35
C LEU A 57 -8.82 -0.81 -3.04
N SER A 58 -9.82 -1.70 -3.10
CA SER A 58 -10.47 -2.28 -1.92
C SER A 58 -9.48 -2.98 -1.00
N GLU A 59 -8.53 -3.74 -1.56
CA GLU A 59 -7.50 -4.43 -0.77
C GLU A 59 -6.56 -3.44 -0.06
N VAL A 60 -6.25 -2.28 -0.68
CA VAL A 60 -5.44 -1.23 -0.03
C VAL A 60 -6.19 -0.59 1.12
N LYS A 61 -7.49 -0.31 0.93
CA LYS A 61 -8.35 0.22 2.00
C LYS A 61 -8.49 -0.77 3.15
N GLU A 62 -8.75 -2.04 2.86
CA GLU A 62 -8.77 -3.11 3.86
C GLU A 62 -7.44 -3.21 4.61
N LEU A 63 -6.30 -3.08 3.91
CA LEU A 63 -4.98 -3.08 4.55
C LEU A 63 -4.83 -1.93 5.55
N PHE A 64 -5.30 -0.74 5.19
CA PHE A 64 -5.31 0.41 6.09
C PHE A 64 -6.21 0.18 7.30
N GLU A 65 -7.39 -0.40 7.11
CA GLU A 65 -8.30 -0.71 8.22
C GLU A 65 -7.77 -1.79 9.16
N LEU A 66 -7.08 -2.80 8.64
CA LEU A 66 -6.45 -3.86 9.43
C LEU A 66 -5.28 -3.36 10.30
N MET A 67 -4.63 -2.26 9.91
CA MET A 67 -3.46 -1.71 10.59
C MET A 67 -3.78 -0.50 11.49
N ARG A 68 -5.03 -0.36 11.92
CA ARG A 68 -5.49 0.71 12.82
C ARG A 68 -5.03 0.54 14.26
#